data_AF-A0AA37LME0-F1
#
_entry.id   AF-A0AA37LME0-F1
#
_cell.length_a   1.000
_cell.length_b   1.000
_cell.length_c   1.000
_cell.angle_alpha   90.00
_cell.angle_beta   90.00
_cell.angle_gamma   90.00
#
_symmetry.space_group_name_H-M   'P 1'
#
loop_
_entity.id
_entity.type
_entity.pdbx_description
1 polymer ?
#
loop_
_entity_poly.entity_id
_entity_poly.type
_entity_poly.pdbx_seq_one_letter_code
_entity_poly.pdbx_strand_id
1 'polypeptide(L)'
;MYYAKGNYFSYASSAPKVGRLIYPAPEPGAGGLGTHLTLDLAGRVRFGPDVEWVGSADDLAVNGARMPAAVEAIKKYLPGLDESCLEPDYAGIRPKLGKLGAVAHGTGFHDFIIRKEDGYEGWVNLLGIESPGLTSCLAIAERVDEILYG
;
A
#
# COMPACT_ATOMS: atom_id res chain seq x y z
N MET A 1 12.97 3.21 10.79
CA MET A 1 11.93 2.78 9.83
C MET A 1 10.60 2.64 10.58
N TYR A 2 9.48 2.83 9.89
CA TYR A 2 8.14 2.74 10.44
C TYR A 2 7.32 1.74 9.65
N TYR A 3 6.31 1.15 10.28
CA TYR A 3 5.51 0.08 9.70
C TYR A 3 4.07 0.58 9.50
N ALA A 4 3.72 0.85 8.24
CA ALA A 4 2.36 1.17 7.85
C ALA A 4 1.69 -0.10 7.31
N LYS A 5 0.90 -0.74 8.15
CA LYS A 5 0.05 -1.87 7.78
C LYS A 5 -1.12 -1.38 6.95
N GLY A 6 -1.44 -2.14 5.92
CA GLY A 6 -2.60 -1.97 5.08
C GLY A 6 -3.42 -3.25 5.09
N ASN A 7 -4.67 -3.14 5.55
CA ASN A 7 -5.62 -4.23 5.61
C ASN A 7 -6.47 -4.26 4.33
N TYR A 8 -6.68 -5.45 3.79
CA TYR A 8 -7.51 -5.71 2.62
C TYR A 8 -8.73 -6.54 2.97
N PHE A 9 -9.82 -6.27 2.27
CA PHE A 9 -11.10 -6.94 2.44
C PHE A 9 -11.54 -7.53 1.10
N SER A 10 -11.89 -8.81 1.08
CA SER A 10 -12.44 -9.46 -0.09
C SER A 10 -13.92 -9.12 -0.24
N TYR A 11 -14.43 -9.19 -1.47
CA TYR A 11 -15.84 -8.96 -1.75
C TYR A 11 -16.43 -10.13 -2.55
N ALA A 12 -17.27 -10.93 -1.89
CA ALA A 12 -17.80 -12.18 -2.45
C ALA A 12 -18.96 -11.97 -3.44
N SER A 13 -19.51 -10.76 -3.52
CA SER A 13 -20.61 -10.45 -4.42
C SER A 13 -20.15 -10.54 -5.89
N SER A 14 -21.06 -11.04 -6.74
CA SER A 14 -20.87 -11.04 -8.20
C SER A 14 -21.21 -9.70 -8.86
N ALA A 15 -21.69 -8.73 -8.09
CA ALA A 15 -22.07 -7.40 -8.54
C ALA A 15 -21.54 -6.30 -7.57
N PRO A 16 -21.07 -5.14 -8.10
CA PRO A 16 -20.98 -4.80 -9.51
C PRO A 16 -19.85 -5.56 -10.23
N LYS A 17 -20.04 -5.84 -11.51
CA LYS A 17 -18.94 -6.30 -12.37
C LYS A 17 -18.14 -5.10 -12.82
N VAL A 18 -16.88 -5.04 -12.41
CA VAL A 18 -15.95 -3.98 -12.80
C VAL A 18 -14.82 -4.59 -13.61
N GLY A 19 -14.45 -3.92 -14.71
CA GLY A 19 -13.35 -4.34 -15.60
C GLY A 19 -12.07 -3.51 -15.41
N ARG A 20 -12.05 -2.64 -14.41
CA ARG A 20 -10.95 -1.70 -14.14
C ARG A 20 -10.82 -1.49 -12.64
N LEU A 21 -9.61 -1.10 -12.22
CA LEU A 21 -9.33 -0.68 -10.85
C LEU A 21 -9.93 0.71 -10.60
N ILE A 22 -10.40 0.98 -9.38
CA ILE A 22 -10.99 2.27 -8.99
C ILE A 22 -10.19 2.86 -7.83
N TYR A 23 -9.65 4.06 -8.08
CA TYR A 23 -8.88 4.83 -7.11
C TYR A 23 -9.61 6.15 -6.85
N PRO A 24 -10.18 6.36 -5.66
CA PRO A 24 -10.71 7.66 -5.28
C PRO A 24 -9.61 8.71 -5.31
N ALA A 25 -9.99 9.96 -5.58
CA ALA A 25 -9.05 11.07 -5.49
C ALA A 25 -8.50 11.20 -4.06
N PRO A 26 -7.19 11.42 -3.88
CA PRO A 26 -6.61 11.57 -2.56
C PRO A 26 -7.18 12.81 -1.86
N GLU A 27 -7.50 12.67 -0.57
CA GLU A 27 -7.88 13.80 0.28
C GLU A 27 -6.60 14.51 0.77
N PRO A 28 -6.49 15.85 0.65
CA PRO A 28 -5.32 16.59 1.14
C PRO A 28 -5.05 16.30 2.62
N GLY A 29 -3.82 15.89 2.94
CA GLY A 29 -3.39 15.58 4.31
C GLY A 29 -3.66 14.14 4.78
N ALA A 30 -4.35 13.31 3.99
CA ALA A 30 -4.47 11.89 4.28
C ALA A 30 -3.13 11.16 4.06
N GLY A 31 -2.72 10.32 5.02
CA GLY A 31 -1.49 9.53 4.95
C GLY A 31 -1.54 8.33 3.99
N GLY A 32 -2.60 8.22 3.18
CA GLY A 32 -2.82 7.15 2.20
C GLY A 32 -3.73 7.61 1.07
N LEU A 33 -3.77 6.85 -0.03
CA LEU A 33 -4.58 7.15 -1.22
C LEU A 33 -6.06 6.73 -1.08
N GLY A 34 -6.51 6.38 0.13
CA GLY A 34 -7.84 5.81 0.39
C GLY A 34 -7.96 4.32 0.06
N THR A 35 -9.11 3.73 0.41
CA THR A 35 -9.45 2.32 0.14
C THR A 35 -9.81 2.14 -1.33
N HIS A 36 -8.91 1.54 -2.12
CA HIS A 36 -9.12 1.29 -3.55
C HIS A 36 -9.97 0.07 -3.79
N LEU A 37 -10.59 0.01 -4.97
CA LEU A 37 -11.10 -1.23 -5.55
C LEU A 37 -10.03 -1.77 -6.48
N THR A 38 -9.55 -2.98 -6.18
CA THR A 38 -8.65 -3.74 -7.06
C THR A 38 -9.29 -5.06 -7.47
N LEU A 39 -8.71 -5.68 -8.50
CA LEU A 39 -9.09 -6.99 -8.98
C LEU A 39 -7.91 -7.93 -8.80
N ASP A 40 -8.16 -9.11 -8.23
CA ASP A 40 -7.17 -10.18 -8.32
C ASP A 40 -7.14 -10.78 -9.74
N LEU A 41 -6.19 -11.69 -10.00
CA LEU A 41 -6.02 -12.32 -11.31
C LEU A 41 -7.22 -13.20 -11.71
N ALA A 42 -8.06 -13.60 -10.76
CA ALA A 42 -9.31 -14.31 -11.03
C ALA A 42 -10.51 -13.36 -11.24
N GLY A 43 -10.28 -12.05 -11.21
CA GLY A 43 -11.31 -11.03 -11.38
C GLY A 43 -12.17 -10.79 -10.14
N ARG A 44 -11.77 -11.28 -8.97
CA ARG A 44 -12.49 -11.02 -7.72
C ARG A 44 -12.14 -9.64 -7.20
N VAL A 45 -13.15 -8.96 -6.67
CA VAL A 45 -13.00 -7.63 -6.11
C VAL A 45 -12.33 -7.69 -4.74
N ARG A 46 -11.36 -6.81 -4.53
CA ARG A 46 -10.72 -6.57 -3.24
C ARG A 46 -10.71 -5.08 -2.94
N PHE A 47 -11.00 -4.74 -1.70
CA PHE A 47 -10.95 -3.38 -1.19
C PHE A 47 -9.73 -3.18 -0.30
N GLY A 48 -9.08 -2.03 -0.44
CA GLY A 48 -7.95 -1.66 0.39
C GLY A 48 -6.79 -1.06 -0.40
N PRO A 49 -5.64 -0.91 0.26
CA PRO A 49 -5.51 -1.02 1.71
C PRO A 49 -5.92 0.28 2.41
N ASP A 50 -6.21 0.15 3.71
CA ASP A 50 -6.20 1.30 4.61
C ASP A 50 -4.77 1.63 5.11
N VAL A 51 -4.68 2.46 6.15
CA VAL A 51 -3.42 2.77 6.84
C VAL A 51 -3.59 2.59 8.35
N GLU A 52 -2.79 1.68 8.92
CA GLU A 52 -2.68 1.37 10.34
C GLU A 52 -1.20 1.35 10.75
N TRP A 53 -0.81 2.17 11.72
CA TRP A 53 0.58 2.20 12.19
C TRP A 53 0.80 1.15 13.26
N VAL A 54 1.73 0.22 13.01
CA VAL A 54 2.04 -0.90 13.91
C VAL A 54 3.47 -0.84 14.43
N GLY A 55 3.75 -1.60 15.49
CA GLY A 55 5.05 -1.64 16.16
C GLY A 55 6.07 -2.60 15.52
N SER A 56 5.60 -3.57 14.73
CA SER A 56 6.44 -4.63 14.15
C SER A 56 6.13 -4.88 12.67
N ALA A 57 7.15 -5.30 11.92
CA ALA A 57 7.01 -5.83 10.56
C ALA A 57 6.32 -7.20 10.51
N ASP A 58 6.23 -7.90 11.65
CA ASP A 58 5.61 -9.22 11.76
C ASP A 58 4.10 -9.16 12.05
N ASP A 59 3.55 -7.96 12.26
CA ASP A 59 2.12 -7.75 12.53
C ASP A 59 1.28 -7.83 11.24
N LEU A 60 1.27 -9.01 10.63
CA LEU A 60 0.61 -9.28 9.35
C LEU A 60 -0.81 -9.86 9.48
N ALA A 61 -1.28 -10.12 10.71
CA ALA A 61 -2.64 -10.61 10.94
C ALA A 61 -3.65 -9.52 10.57
N VAL A 62 -4.60 -9.78 9.68
CA VAL A 62 -5.58 -8.76 9.25
C VAL A 62 -6.40 -8.22 10.43
N ASN A 63 -6.51 -6.89 10.54
CA ASN A 63 -7.29 -6.24 11.58
C ASN A 63 -8.74 -6.01 11.12
N GLY A 64 -9.62 -6.98 11.43
CA GLY A 64 -11.04 -6.90 11.10
C GLY A 64 -11.77 -5.71 11.73
N ALA A 65 -11.27 -5.13 12.83
CA ALA A 65 -11.89 -3.97 13.47
C ALA A 65 -11.82 -2.69 12.60
N ARG A 66 -11.05 -2.71 11.51
CA ARG A 66 -10.93 -1.61 10.54
C ARG A 66 -12.04 -1.61 9.49
N MET A 67 -12.82 -2.69 9.39
CA MET A 67 -13.87 -2.84 8.38
C MET A 67 -14.91 -1.71 8.36
N PRO A 68 -15.43 -1.20 9.50
CA PRO A 68 -16.41 -0.11 9.47
C PRO A 68 -15.89 1.15 8.75
N ALA A 69 -14.63 1.53 8.98
CA ALA A 69 -14.03 2.68 8.30
C ALA A 69 -13.82 2.41 6.80
N ALA A 70 -13.49 1.16 6.43
CA ALA A 70 -13.38 0.76 5.03
C ALA A 70 -14.73 0.85 4.31
N VAL A 71 -15.82 0.37 4.94
CA VAL A 71 -17.19 0.46 4.40
C VAL A 71 -17.56 1.91 4.09
N GLU A 72 -17.35 2.83 5.04
CA GLU A 72 -17.63 4.25 4.84
C GLU A 72 -16.83 4.84 3.67
N ALA A 73 -15.55 4.47 3.53
CA ALA A 73 -14.72 4.91 2.42
C ALA A 73 -15.19 4.35 1.07
N ILE A 74 -15.59 3.07 1.03
CA ILE A 74 -16.04 2.39 -0.20
C ILE A 74 -17.38 2.98 -0.67
N LYS A 75 -18.32 3.22 0.24
CA LYS A 75 -19.65 3.78 -0.08
C LYS A 75 -19.59 5.15 -0.77
N LYS A 76 -18.49 5.91 -0.63
CA LYS A 76 -18.28 7.17 -1.36
C LYS A 76 -18.30 6.98 -2.89
N TYR A 77 -17.82 5.85 -3.39
CA TYR A 77 -17.78 5.56 -4.84
C TYR A 77 -18.58 4.33 -5.25
N LEU A 78 -19.04 3.52 -4.29
CA LEU A 78 -19.91 2.37 -4.49
C LEU A 78 -21.06 2.38 -3.47
N PRO A 79 -22.08 3.25 -3.64
CA PRO A 79 -23.15 3.42 -2.65
C PRO A 79 -24.03 2.17 -2.49
N GLY A 80 -24.08 1.30 -3.49
CA GLY A 80 -24.82 0.02 -3.46
C GLY A 80 -24.04 -1.15 -2.87
N LEU A 81 -23.00 -0.89 -2.07
CA LEU A 81 -22.19 -1.91 -1.42
C LEU A 81 -23.04 -2.79 -0.48
N ASP A 82 -23.06 -4.09 -0.74
CA ASP A 82 -23.59 -5.09 0.19
C ASP A 82 -22.53 -5.46 1.23
N GLU A 83 -22.61 -4.88 2.42
CA GLU A 83 -21.64 -5.11 3.50
C GLU A 83 -21.55 -6.58 3.93
N SER A 84 -22.62 -7.37 3.75
CA SER A 84 -22.62 -8.79 4.14
C SER A 84 -21.69 -9.65 3.27
N CYS A 85 -21.27 -9.12 2.11
CA CYS A 85 -20.34 -9.78 1.21
C CYS A 85 -18.87 -9.39 1.47
N LEU A 86 -18.57 -8.57 2.48
CA LEU A 86 -17.21 -8.17 2.84
C LEU A 86 -16.63 -9.09 3.91
N GLU A 87 -15.40 -9.55 3.67
CA GLU A 87 -14.66 -10.36 4.64
C GLU A 87 -13.21 -9.87 4.76
N PRO A 88 -12.59 -9.90 5.95
CA PRO A 88 -11.15 -9.68 6.08
C PRO A 88 -10.38 -10.69 5.23
N ASP A 89 -9.39 -10.23 4.47
CA ASP A 89 -8.63 -11.09 3.55
C ASP A 89 -7.17 -11.22 4.01
N TYR A 90 -6.35 -10.20 3.75
CA TYR A 90 -4.93 -10.19 4.13
C TYR A 90 -4.48 -8.79 4.54
N ALA A 91 -3.28 -8.70 5.11
CA ALA A 91 -2.61 -7.44 5.35
C ALA A 91 -1.18 -7.47 4.79
N GLY A 92 -0.67 -6.28 4.48
CA GLY A 92 0.73 -6.08 4.10
C GLY A 92 1.30 -4.86 4.82
N ILE A 93 2.62 -4.83 5.04
CA ILE A 93 3.30 -3.73 5.72
C ILE A 93 4.20 -2.99 4.74
N ARG A 94 4.00 -1.66 4.65
CA ARG A 94 4.89 -0.77 3.92
C ARG A 94 6.05 -0.32 4.80
N PRO A 95 7.31 -0.46 4.36
CA PRO A 95 8.48 0.04 5.08
C PRO A 95 8.59 1.56 4.86
N LYS A 96 8.11 2.36 5.81
CA LYS A 96 8.07 3.83 5.71
C LYS A 96 9.31 4.46 6.34
N LEU A 97 9.84 5.52 5.72
CA LEU A 97 10.92 6.32 6.31
C LEU A 97 10.42 7.38 7.30
N GLY A 98 9.13 7.71 7.26
CA GLY A 98 8.45 8.64 8.18
C GLY A 98 7.00 8.24 8.44
N LYS A 99 6.43 8.66 9.60
CA LYS A 99 5.00 8.46 9.91
C LYS A 99 4.07 9.52 9.28
N LEU A 100 4.62 10.67 8.89
CA LEU A 100 3.89 11.83 8.40
C LEU A 100 4.50 12.24 7.06
N GLY A 101 3.97 11.68 5.97
CA GLY A 101 4.39 12.04 4.62
C GLY A 101 3.21 12.04 3.67
N ALA A 102 3.15 13.08 2.84
CA ALA A 102 2.22 13.12 1.72
C ALA A 102 2.52 11.95 0.78
N VAL A 103 1.48 11.32 0.24
CA VAL A 103 1.58 10.05 -0.50
C VAL A 103 2.21 10.19 -1.89
N ALA A 104 2.46 11.43 -2.33
CA ALA A 104 3.02 11.71 -3.65
C ALA A 104 3.96 12.93 -3.65
N HIS A 105 3.54 14.07 -3.08
CA HIS A 105 4.34 15.30 -3.07
C HIS A 105 3.99 16.19 -1.87
N GLY A 106 4.96 16.97 -1.40
CA GLY A 106 4.76 17.99 -0.35
C GLY A 106 5.65 17.79 0.87
N THR A 107 5.46 18.64 1.87
CA THR A 107 6.25 18.65 3.11
C THR A 107 6.12 17.30 3.83
N GLY A 108 7.25 16.62 4.08
CA GLY A 108 7.30 15.31 4.75
C GLY A 108 7.29 14.08 3.82
N PHE A 109 7.27 14.27 2.49
CA PHE A 109 7.53 13.15 1.57
C PHE A 109 8.96 12.62 1.75
N HIS A 110 9.11 11.30 1.75
CA HIS A 110 10.38 10.62 1.77
C HIS A 110 10.45 9.67 0.57
N ASP A 111 11.47 9.85 -0.27
CA ASP A 111 11.72 8.98 -1.42
C ASP A 111 12.47 7.70 -1.00
N PHE A 112 12.56 6.73 -1.91
CA PHE A 112 13.39 5.54 -1.75
C PHE A 112 14.84 5.93 -1.50
N ILE A 113 15.51 5.19 -0.60
CA ILE A 113 16.96 5.29 -0.44
C ILE A 113 17.58 4.07 -1.13
N ILE A 114 18.32 4.33 -2.21
CA ILE A 114 19.10 3.33 -2.95
C ILE A 114 20.52 3.87 -3.08
N ARG A 115 21.42 3.45 -2.18
CA ARG A 115 22.80 3.97 -2.12
C ARG A 115 23.77 2.98 -1.51
N LYS A 116 25.05 3.12 -1.85
CA LYS A 116 26.15 2.45 -1.16
C LYS A 116 26.28 2.99 0.27
N GLU A 117 26.63 2.12 1.22
CA GLU A 117 26.92 2.54 2.59
C GLU A 117 28.36 3.00 2.74
N ASP A 118 28.55 4.15 3.36
CA ASP A 118 29.87 4.73 3.56
C ASP A 118 30.71 3.87 4.49
N GLY A 119 31.92 3.52 4.05
CA GLY A 119 32.84 2.68 4.83
C GLY A 119 32.61 1.16 4.72
N TYR A 120 31.63 0.70 3.92
CA TYR A 120 31.36 -0.71 3.70
C TYR A 120 31.40 -1.07 2.22
N GLU A 121 32.45 -1.77 1.81
CA GLU A 121 32.62 -2.19 0.42
C GLU A 121 31.54 -3.20 0.01
N GLY A 122 30.96 -3.00 -1.18
CA GLY A 122 29.91 -3.87 -1.72
C GLY A 122 28.55 -3.78 -1.01
N TRP A 123 28.38 -2.94 0.00
CA TRP A 123 27.11 -2.83 0.74
C TRP A 123 26.19 -1.76 0.14
N VAL A 124 25.01 -2.15 -0.34
CA VAL A 124 23.98 -1.24 -0.87
C VAL A 124 22.71 -1.32 -0.04
N ASN A 125 22.25 -0.18 0.45
CA ASN A 125 21.01 -0.05 1.21
C ASN A 125 19.84 0.27 0.29
N LEU A 126 18.77 -0.54 0.39
CA LEU A 126 17.46 -0.31 -0.21
C LEU A 126 16.46 -0.08 0.92
N LEU A 127 16.19 1.18 1.25
CA LEU A 127 15.32 1.54 2.38
C LEU A 127 14.11 2.32 1.88
N GLY A 128 12.98 2.13 2.57
CA GLY A 128 11.78 2.86 2.23
C GLY A 128 11.10 2.38 0.94
N ILE A 129 11.44 1.19 0.43
CA ILE A 129 10.87 0.63 -0.81
C ILE A 129 9.42 0.21 -0.57
N GLU A 130 8.54 1.21 -0.48
CA GLU A 130 7.09 1.06 -0.42
C GLU A 130 6.48 1.10 -1.84
N SER A 131 5.19 1.43 -1.99
CA SER A 131 4.62 1.65 -3.34
C SER A 131 5.27 2.87 -4.00
N PRO A 132 5.68 2.81 -5.28
CA PRO A 132 5.42 1.77 -6.29
C PRO A 132 6.57 0.75 -6.50
N GLY A 133 7.20 0.27 -5.44
CA GLY A 133 8.42 -0.55 -5.45
C GLY A 133 8.33 -1.86 -6.25
N LEU A 134 7.17 -2.52 -6.27
CA LEU A 134 6.94 -3.68 -7.13
C LEU A 134 6.96 -3.28 -8.61
N THR A 135 6.27 -2.19 -8.97
CA THR A 135 6.24 -1.68 -10.35
C THR A 135 7.62 -1.24 -10.82
N SER A 136 8.43 -0.67 -9.92
CA SER A 136 9.77 -0.18 -10.22
C SER A 136 10.89 -1.20 -9.95
N CYS A 137 10.59 -2.47 -9.66
CA CYS A 137 11.59 -3.40 -9.12
C CYS A 137 12.77 -3.66 -10.08
N LEU A 138 12.53 -3.70 -11.39
CA LEU A 138 13.58 -3.88 -12.39
C LEU A 138 14.49 -2.66 -12.51
N ALA A 139 13.91 -1.45 -12.52
CA ALA A 139 14.70 -0.21 -12.52
C ALA A 139 15.50 -0.03 -11.22
N ILE A 140 14.95 -0.47 -10.08
CA ILE A 140 15.70 -0.54 -8.81
C ILE A 140 16.90 -1.49 -8.96
N ALA A 141 16.72 -2.66 -9.57
CA ALA A 141 17.80 -3.61 -9.78
C ALA A 141 18.90 -3.05 -10.69
N GLU A 142 18.53 -2.39 -11.80
CA GLU A 142 19.47 -1.69 -12.70
C GLU A 142 20.26 -0.61 -11.95
N ARG A 143 19.60 0.15 -11.07
CA ARG A 143 20.28 1.15 -10.24
C ARG A 143 21.29 0.53 -9.26
N VAL A 144 20.96 -0.64 -8.70
CA VAL A 144 21.88 -1.36 -7.80
C VAL A 144 23.08 -1.90 -8.57
N ASP A 145 22.86 -2.43 -9.78
CA ASP A 145 23.92 -2.89 -10.68
C ASP A 145 24.89 -1.76 -11.04
N GLU A 146 24.37 -0.58 -11.41
CA GLU A 146 25.16 0.63 -11.67
C GLU A 146 26.01 1.05 -10.45
N ILE A 147 25.46 0.97 -9.23
CA ILE A 147 26.20 1.33 -8.01
C ILE A 147 27.35 0.35 -7.72
N LEU A 148 27.20 -0.93 -8.08
CA LEU A 148 28.15 -1.99 -7.76
C LEU A 148 29.22 -2.19 -8.83
N TYR A 149 28.87 -2.00 -10.10
CA TYR A 149 29.69 -2.41 -11.25
C TYR A 149 29.85 -1.32 -12.32
N GLY A 150 29.13 -0.19 -12.20
CA GLY A 150 29.20 0.94 -13.11
C GLY A 150 30.35 1.92 -12.85
#